data_AF-A0A8T6M1G3-F1
#
_entry.id   AF-A0A8T6M1G3-F1
#
_cell.length_a   1.000
_cell.length_b   1.000
_cell.length_c   1.000
_cell.angle_alpha   90.00
_cell.angle_beta   90.00
_cell.angle_gamma   90.00
#
_symmetry.space_group_name_H-M   'P 1'
#
loop_
_entity.id
_entity.type
_entity.pdbx_description
1 polymer ?
#
loop_
_entity_poly.entity_id
_entity_poly.type
_entity_poly.pdbx_seq_one_letter_code
_entity_poly.pdbx_strand_id
1 'polypeptide(L)'
;MLGNVIFSKDLFIKTIDEIEKQHRHDFKCSEAFRVILPNDYVSNYANHWLQNQLVKILQLAMNDNHKHSWIEYYMWELDFGLKYTKGCVKIHNKDFELKTASDLWDLLNVA
;
A
#
# COMPACT_ATOMS: atom_id res chain seq x y z
N MET A 1 10.25 4.85 -26.02
CA MET A 1 10.81 4.62 -24.68
C MET A 1 10.57 5.87 -23.86
N LEU A 2 9.59 5.88 -22.96
CA LEU A 2 9.64 6.81 -21.83
C LEU A 2 10.90 6.46 -21.03
N GLY A 3 11.65 7.48 -20.60
CA GLY A 3 13.03 7.35 -20.12
C GLY A 3 13.24 6.19 -19.15
N ASN A 4 14.40 5.53 -19.24
CA ASN A 4 14.77 4.39 -18.41
C ASN A 4 14.83 4.80 -16.93
N VAL A 5 13.69 4.85 -16.26
CA VAL A 5 13.61 4.97 -14.80
C VAL A 5 13.94 3.59 -14.24
N ILE A 6 15.09 3.48 -13.57
CA ILE A 6 15.41 2.30 -12.79
C ILE A 6 14.51 2.34 -11.55
N PHE A 7 13.55 1.42 -11.49
CA PHE A 7 12.68 1.28 -10.34
C PHE A 7 13.43 0.53 -9.23
N SER A 8 14.10 1.28 -8.34
CA SER A 8 14.94 0.71 -7.28
C SER A 8 14.12 0.30 -6.05
N LYS A 9 14.69 -0.60 -5.24
CA LYS A 9 14.14 -0.97 -3.92
C LYS A 9 13.90 0.27 -3.05
N ASP A 10 14.84 1.21 -3.03
CA ASP A 10 14.72 2.44 -2.26
C ASP A 10 13.57 3.34 -2.74
N LEU A 11 13.40 3.47 -4.06
CA LEU A 11 12.29 4.23 -4.62
C LEU A 11 10.96 3.56 -4.28
N PHE A 12 10.88 2.24 -4.37
CA PHE A 12 9.68 1.48 -4.00
C PHE A 12 9.32 1.66 -2.52
N ILE A 13 10.27 1.42 -1.62
CA ILE A 13 10.08 1.55 -0.16
C ILE A 13 9.58 2.96 0.15
N LYS A 14 10.31 3.98 -0.32
CA LYS A 14 9.93 5.37 -0.09
C LYS A 14 8.55 5.71 -0.64
N THR A 15 8.17 5.12 -1.79
CA THR A 15 6.85 5.35 -2.38
C THR A 15 5.75 4.73 -1.53
N ILE A 16 5.93 3.50 -1.04
CA ILE A 16 4.98 2.85 -0.13
C ILE A 16 4.85 3.65 1.18
N ASP A 17 5.97 4.10 1.75
CA ASP A 17 5.99 4.88 2.99
C ASP A 17 5.25 6.22 2.86
N GLU A 18 5.42 6.95 1.74
CA GLU A 18 4.68 8.20 1.52
C GLU A 18 3.17 7.95 1.26
N ILE A 19 2.81 6.82 0.61
CA ILE A 19 1.38 6.44 0.49
C ILE A 19 0.79 6.11 1.86
N GLU A 20 1.52 5.37 2.71
CA GLU A 20 1.08 5.11 4.08
C GLU A 20 0.88 6.42 4.83
N LYS A 21 1.87 7.31 4.79
CA LYS A 21 1.80 8.61 5.46
C LYS A 21 0.59 9.44 5.02
N GLN A 22 0.30 9.48 3.72
CA GLN A 22 -0.92 10.12 3.19
C GLN A 22 -2.18 9.44 3.73
N HIS A 23 -2.25 8.11 3.69
CA HIS A 23 -3.39 7.34 4.21
C HIS A 23 -3.63 7.62 5.71
N ARG A 24 -2.58 7.63 6.53
CA ARG A 24 -2.67 7.95 7.96
C ARG A 24 -3.11 9.40 8.20
N HIS A 25 -2.65 10.33 7.36
CA HIS A 25 -3.07 11.74 7.43
C HIS A 25 -4.56 11.88 7.12
N ASP A 26 -5.01 11.29 6.00
CA ASP A 26 -6.41 11.34 5.56
C ASP A 26 -7.34 10.67 6.58
N PHE A 27 -6.92 9.55 7.17
CA PHE A 27 -7.65 8.88 8.24
C PHE A 27 -7.85 9.80 9.46
N LYS A 28 -6.80 10.50 9.91
CA LYS A 28 -6.90 11.45 11.04
C LYS A 28 -7.84 12.61 10.73
N CYS A 29 -7.78 13.16 9.51
CA CYS A 29 -8.69 14.21 9.07
C CYS A 29 -10.14 13.74 9.04
N SER A 30 -10.39 12.54 8.49
CA SER A 30 -11.71 11.92 8.46
C SER A 30 -12.28 11.69 9.87
N GLU A 31 -11.48 11.18 10.80
CA GLU A 31 -11.90 11.00 12.19
C GLU A 31 -12.21 12.33 12.88
N ALA A 32 -11.42 13.38 12.61
CA ALA A 32 -11.69 14.71 13.15
C ALA A 32 -13.02 15.27 12.60
N PHE A 33 -13.26 15.15 11.29
CA PHE A 33 -14.52 15.57 10.65
C PHE A 33 -15.74 14.86 11.21
N ARG A 34 -15.63 13.57 11.55
CA ARG A 34 -16.71 12.84 12.23
C ARG A 34 -17.11 13.48 13.56
N VAL A 35 -16.19 14.14 14.26
CA VAL A 35 -16.44 14.82 15.54
C VAL A 35 -16.96 16.23 15.34
N ILE A 36 -16.31 17.02 14.47
CA ILE A 36 -16.62 18.44 14.31
C ILE A 36 -17.81 18.71 13.38
N LEU A 37 -18.09 17.78 12.45
CA LEU A 37 -19.12 17.86 11.42
C LEU A 37 -19.90 16.52 11.34
N PRO A 38 -20.58 16.08 12.41
CA PRO A 38 -21.10 14.71 12.52
C PRO A 38 -22.23 14.36 11.54
N ASN A 39 -22.87 15.36 10.92
CA ASN A 39 -23.93 15.18 9.93
C ASN A 39 -23.51 15.70 8.54
N ASP A 40 -22.20 15.88 8.34
CA ASP A 40 -21.65 16.32 7.06
C ASP A 40 -21.22 15.09 6.25
N TYR A 41 -21.84 14.95 5.08
CA TYR A 41 -21.60 13.86 4.14
C TYR A 41 -20.85 14.31 2.88
N VAL A 42 -20.37 15.57 2.85
CA VAL A 42 -19.81 16.19 1.64
C VAL A 42 -18.38 16.71 1.79
N SER A 43 -17.91 17.02 3.01
CA SER A 43 -16.55 17.58 3.19
C SER A 43 -15.40 16.59 3.03
N ASN A 44 -15.67 15.30 2.83
CA ASN A 44 -14.62 14.34 2.51
C ASN A 44 -14.11 14.56 1.08
N TYR A 45 -12.78 14.65 0.94
CA TYR A 45 -12.13 14.79 -0.36
C TYR A 45 -11.86 13.43 -1.01
N ALA A 46 -12.11 13.32 -2.32
CA ALA A 46 -11.90 12.11 -3.09
C ALA A 46 -10.40 11.91 -3.45
N ASN A 47 -9.59 11.42 -2.52
CA ASN A 47 -8.18 11.08 -2.81
C ASN A 47 -8.01 9.72 -3.52
N HIS A 48 -9.03 8.87 -3.48
CA HIS A 48 -8.96 7.51 -4.02
C HIS A 48 -8.59 7.45 -5.51
N TRP A 49 -8.93 8.46 -6.33
CA TRP A 49 -8.53 8.48 -7.74
C TRP A 49 -7.01 8.52 -7.93
N LEU A 50 -6.32 9.37 -7.15
CA LEU A 50 -4.87 9.48 -7.21
C LEU A 50 -4.22 8.24 -6.58
N GLN A 51 -4.71 7.83 -5.42
CA GLN A 51 -4.18 6.66 -4.71
C GLN A 51 -4.29 5.39 -5.55
N ASN A 52 -5.46 5.14 -6.16
CA ASN A 52 -5.66 3.98 -7.03
C ASN A 52 -4.73 4.01 -8.24
N GLN A 53 -4.51 5.18 -8.84
CA GLN A 53 -3.60 5.30 -9.97
C GLN A 53 -2.13 5.08 -9.57
N LEU A 54 -1.71 5.56 -8.39
CA LEU A 54 -0.37 5.31 -7.85
C LEU A 54 -0.14 3.83 -7.57
N VAL A 55 -1.11 3.16 -6.92
CA VAL A 55 -1.07 1.71 -6.68
C VAL A 55 -1.01 0.96 -8.02
N LYS A 56 -1.78 1.38 -9.01
CA LYS A 56 -1.75 0.77 -10.36
C LYS A 56 -0.38 0.88 -11.01
N ILE A 57 0.30 2.02 -10.88
CA ILE A 57 1.66 2.22 -11.41
C ILE A 57 2.65 1.27 -10.71
N LEU A 58 2.55 1.14 -9.38
CA LEU A 58 3.38 0.21 -8.61
C LEU A 58 3.15 -1.25 -9.03
N GLN A 59 1.89 -1.66 -9.17
CA GLN A 59 1.51 -2.99 -9.65
C GLN A 59 2.08 -3.27 -11.04
N LEU A 60 2.02 -2.30 -11.96
CA LEU A 60 2.60 -2.47 -13.30
C LEU A 60 4.14 -2.55 -13.26
N ALA A 61 4.78 -1.72 -12.43
CA ALA A 61 6.25 -1.71 -12.29
C ALA A 61 6.79 -3.02 -11.69
N MET A 62 6.03 -3.65 -10.80
CA MET A 62 6.41 -4.87 -10.08
C MET A 62 5.76 -6.14 -10.64
N ASN A 63 5.05 -6.05 -11.77
CA ASN A 63 4.26 -7.15 -12.35
C ASN A 63 3.25 -7.81 -11.37
N ASP A 64 2.74 -7.04 -10.41
CA ASP A 64 1.75 -7.43 -9.39
C ASP A 64 0.32 -7.01 -9.79
N ASN A 65 0.10 -6.74 -11.08
CA ASN A 65 -1.19 -6.30 -11.63
C ASN A 65 -2.12 -7.49 -11.90
N HIS A 66 -2.57 -8.15 -10.84
CA HIS A 66 -3.51 -9.28 -10.92
C HIS A 66 -4.48 -9.29 -9.73
N LYS A 67 -5.51 -10.14 -9.80
CA LYS A 67 -6.59 -10.22 -8.80
C LYS A 67 -6.11 -10.36 -7.35
N HIS A 68 -4.96 -11.00 -7.13
CA HIS A 68 -4.41 -11.27 -5.80
C HIS A 68 -3.14 -10.44 -5.55
N SER A 69 -3.19 -9.13 -5.81
CA SER A 69 -2.05 -8.21 -5.66
C SER A 69 -1.48 -8.24 -4.25
N TRP A 70 -0.20 -8.55 -4.14
CA TRP A 70 0.53 -8.50 -2.86
C TRP A 70 0.67 -7.07 -2.34
N ILE A 71 0.79 -6.09 -3.23
CA ILE A 71 0.82 -4.67 -2.87
C ILE A 71 -0.50 -4.29 -2.19
N GLU A 72 -1.65 -4.61 -2.80
CA GLU A 72 -2.95 -4.30 -2.18
C GLU A 72 -3.19 -5.09 -0.89
N TYR A 73 -2.80 -6.37 -0.86
CA TYR A 73 -2.89 -7.17 0.37
C TYR A 73 -2.08 -6.55 1.51
N TYR A 74 -0.83 -6.14 1.25
CA TYR A 74 0.01 -5.47 2.24
C TYR A 74 -0.61 -4.17 2.75
N MET A 75 -1.12 -3.32 1.84
CA MET A 75 -1.64 -2.01 2.18
C MET A 75 -2.98 -2.10 2.94
N TRP A 76 -3.91 -2.93 2.48
CA TRP A 76 -5.30 -2.88 2.93
C TRP A 76 -5.63 -3.96 3.95
N GLU A 77 -5.21 -5.19 3.68
CA GLU A 77 -5.50 -6.32 4.57
C GLU A 77 -4.55 -6.33 5.77
N LEU A 78 -3.25 -6.10 5.52
CA LEU A 78 -2.25 -6.06 6.59
C LEU A 78 -2.06 -4.68 7.22
N ASP A 79 -2.73 -3.64 6.73
CA ASP A 79 -2.60 -2.26 7.21
C ASP A 79 -1.13 -1.82 7.28
N PHE A 80 -0.46 -1.89 6.13
CA PHE A 80 0.97 -1.60 5.98
C PHE A 80 1.84 -2.43 6.93
N GLY A 81 1.51 -3.71 7.08
CA GLY A 81 2.25 -4.66 7.92
C GLY A 81 1.89 -4.64 9.41
N LEU A 82 1.10 -3.68 9.90
CA LEU A 82 0.71 -3.60 11.31
C LEU A 82 -0.10 -4.80 11.80
N LYS A 83 -0.90 -5.41 10.92
CA LYS A 83 -1.72 -6.60 11.23
C LYS A 83 -1.01 -7.92 10.92
N TYR A 84 0.27 -7.88 10.54
CA TYR A 84 1.03 -9.10 10.29
C TYR A 84 1.04 -10.01 11.53
N THR A 85 0.77 -11.30 11.31
CA THR A 85 0.92 -12.35 12.32
C THR A 85 1.65 -13.54 11.70
N LYS A 86 2.40 -14.28 12.51
CA LYS A 86 3.19 -15.40 12.01
C LYS A 86 2.29 -16.42 11.29
N GLY A 87 2.66 -16.75 10.04
CA GLY A 87 1.98 -17.74 9.22
C GLY A 87 0.79 -17.22 8.39
N CYS A 88 0.47 -15.92 8.47
CA CYS A 88 -0.57 -15.32 7.61
C CYS A 88 -0.12 -15.11 6.15
N VAL A 89 1.19 -15.10 5.91
CA VAL A 89 1.78 -15.05 4.56
C VAL A 89 2.69 -16.26 4.38
N LYS A 90 2.48 -16.98 3.28
CA LYS A 90 3.28 -18.15 2.94
C LYS A 90 3.67 -18.13 1.47
N ILE A 91 4.96 -18.33 1.20
CA ILE A 91 5.52 -18.52 -0.13
C ILE A 91 6.10 -19.94 -0.18
N HIS A 92 5.68 -20.74 -1.17
CA HIS A 92 6.08 -22.15 -1.29
C HIS A 92 5.90 -22.96 0.02
N ASN A 93 4.76 -22.77 0.70
CA ASN A 93 4.42 -23.38 1.99
C ASN A 93 5.33 -23.02 3.18
N LYS A 94 6.23 -22.04 3.03
CA LYS A 94 7.04 -21.49 4.12
C LYS A 94 6.50 -20.14 4.53
N ASP A 95 6.47 -19.89 5.84
CA ASP A 95 6.12 -18.58 6.37
C ASP A 95 7.05 -17.51 5.80
N PHE A 96 6.48 -16.40 5.35
CA PHE A 96 7.21 -15.24 4.87
C PHE A 96 6.86 -14.04 5.74
N GLU A 97 7.86 -13.31 6.21
CA GLU A 97 7.64 -12.12 7.02
C GLU A 97 7.21 -10.95 6.13
N LEU A 98 6.13 -10.26 6.48
CA LEU A 98 5.59 -9.15 5.69
C LEU A 98 5.15 -8.01 6.62
N LYS A 99 6.13 -7.40 7.30
CA LYS A 99 5.89 -6.32 8.28
C LYS A 99 6.25 -4.93 7.75
N THR A 100 7.07 -4.85 6.72
CA THR A 100 7.61 -3.60 6.19
C THR A 100 7.54 -3.53 4.68
N ALA A 101 7.68 -2.33 4.11
CA ALA A 101 7.77 -2.15 2.67
C ALA A 101 9.00 -2.84 2.05
N SER A 102 10.09 -2.98 2.82
CA SER A 102 11.25 -3.78 2.40
C SER A 102 10.89 -5.25 2.26
N ASP A 103 10.15 -5.81 3.21
CA ASP A 103 9.69 -7.20 3.14
C ASP A 103 8.77 -7.42 1.94
N LEU A 104 7.89 -6.44 1.65
CA LEU A 104 7.03 -6.48 0.47
C LEU A 104 7.86 -6.50 -0.82
N TRP A 105 8.91 -5.67 -0.92
CA TRP A 105 9.81 -5.71 -2.07
C TRP A 105 10.44 -7.11 -2.22
N ASP A 106 10.94 -7.67 -1.11
CA ASP A 106 11.60 -8.98 -1.14
C ASP A 106 10.61 -10.07 -1.54
N LEU A 107 9.36 -10.01 -1.06
CA LEU A 107 8.28 -10.91 -1.47
C LEU A 107 8.01 -10.83 -2.96
N LEU A 108 7.83 -9.62 -3.51
CA LEU A 108 7.52 -9.41 -4.93
C LEU A 108 8.62 -9.92 -5.88
N ASN A 109 9.85 -10.10 -5.38
CA ASN A 109 10.98 -10.62 -6.16
C ASN A 109 11.21 -12.14 -6.00
N VAL A 110 10.43 -12.82 -5.14
CA VAL A 110 10.52 -14.27 -4.93
C VAL A 110 9.19 -15.02 -5.10
N ALA A 111 8.07 -14.29 -5.15
CA ALA A 111 6.71 -14.81 -5.30
C ALA A 111 6.37 -15.22 -6.75
#